data_AF-A0A8J6E3N5-F1
#
_entry.id   AF-A0A8J6E3N5-F1
#
_cell.length_a   1.000
_cell.length_b   1.000
_cell.length_c   1.000
_cell.angle_alpha   90.00
_cell.angle_beta   90.00
_cell.angle_gamma   90.00
#
_symmetry.space_group_name_H-M   'P 1'
#
loop_
_entity.id
_entity.type
_entity.pdbx_description
1 polymer ?
#
loop_
_entity_poly.entity_id
_entity_poly.type
_entity_poly.pdbx_seq_one_letter_code
_entity_poly.pdbx_strand_id
1 'polypeptide(L)'
;MADDNVFYQHIRAGKNKSNFFDVAAANRLTIFIPTNQSLSDMYGLPAKKLDKSMIRDHIFKPSPVVKNHLISLSGKEIALDLDAGLVHRLKGWFRSEDITIKSEVTNYNGNFDAYMVYTISEPLSVPKSFQKKRKEVAPALLDIAQTPEEYTALLKDTVGSPALAALEKDLAMFRRGYLIDSSHLDDAKETLADIVDRAVQRIVQTCPAFVSCQVDAKRLATLRQAVVHITLAKVRPDIITKLGVAFVTEKGAYAAACRSFRVSHPTRPEQAKEMGLPETICRQLGMPEFELIGKTLTASIAEADTPGQIAQATMHATDRALALIETDEPVTADSMIPLTAVLLLQGDLDTTAALSLVNILYARHFNIGGDGTTQYRVTTLEAAAKHIMGRELAEGESLGYFGSPPLAGRGSLDAAGVNSAGTSNNTSPTTAPVARVHEVLRLAESDSEEEETAPKPVSHVPRRPGRGRGLPPAIIKMNRERY
;
A
#
# COMPACT_ATOMS: atom_id res chain seq x y z
N MET A 1 -14.81 -13.42 -47.97
CA MET A 1 -14.98 -12.32 -47.00
C MET A 1 -13.65 -11.85 -46.37
N ALA A 2 -12.67 -12.72 -46.12
CA ALA A 2 -11.38 -12.29 -45.55
C ALA A 2 -10.48 -11.48 -46.51
N ASP A 3 -10.59 -11.69 -47.83
CA ASP A 3 -9.68 -11.07 -48.81
C ASP A 3 -9.81 -9.54 -48.92
N ASP A 4 -10.94 -8.96 -48.54
CA ASP A 4 -11.15 -7.49 -48.49
C ASP A 4 -10.78 -6.87 -47.14
N ASN A 5 -10.37 -7.70 -46.16
CA ASN A 5 -9.97 -7.22 -44.84
C ASN A 5 -8.53 -6.68 -44.89
N VAL A 6 -8.33 -5.42 -44.52
CA VAL A 6 -7.03 -4.75 -44.67
C VAL A 6 -5.96 -5.34 -43.73
N PHE A 7 -6.37 -5.84 -42.56
CA PHE A 7 -5.47 -6.53 -41.64
C PHE A 7 -5.05 -7.88 -42.19
N TYR A 8 -5.99 -8.64 -42.76
CA TYR A 8 -5.69 -9.88 -43.47
C TYR A 8 -4.75 -9.67 -44.66
N GLN A 9 -4.99 -8.62 -45.47
CA GLN A 9 -4.12 -8.25 -46.58
C GLN A 9 -2.71 -7.87 -46.10
N HIS A 10 -2.57 -7.14 -44.98
CA HIS A 10 -1.26 -6.82 -44.42
C HIS A 10 -0.53 -8.05 -43.87
N ILE A 11 -1.28 -8.96 -43.26
CA ILE A 11 -0.77 -10.28 -42.85
C ILE A 11 -0.37 -11.12 -44.06
N ARG A 12 -0.95 -10.90 -45.26
CA ARG A 12 -0.64 -11.61 -46.52
C ARG A 12 0.37 -10.91 -47.45
N ALA A 13 0.63 -9.61 -47.29
CA ALA A 13 1.45 -8.81 -48.20
C ALA A 13 2.92 -8.65 -47.81
N GLY A 14 3.47 -9.48 -46.92
CA GLY A 14 4.85 -9.38 -46.43
C GLY A 14 5.90 -9.44 -47.55
N LYS A 15 6.45 -8.28 -47.96
CA LYS A 15 7.38 -8.13 -49.10
C LYS A 15 8.76 -8.79 -48.94
N ASN A 16 9.08 -9.48 -47.85
CA ASN A 16 10.38 -10.12 -47.64
C ASN A 16 10.24 -11.48 -46.91
N LYS A 17 10.35 -12.58 -47.69
CA LYS A 17 10.77 -13.97 -47.36
C LYS A 17 10.32 -14.72 -46.08
N SER A 18 9.45 -14.19 -45.24
CA SER A 18 8.66 -14.99 -44.29
C SER A 18 7.49 -14.14 -43.82
N ASN A 19 6.34 -14.30 -44.45
CA ASN A 19 5.19 -13.53 -44.04
C ASN A 19 4.60 -14.10 -42.73
N PHE A 20 4.07 -13.25 -41.85
CA PHE A 20 3.52 -13.69 -40.55
C PHE A 20 2.42 -14.74 -40.72
N PHE A 21 1.70 -14.70 -41.85
CA PHE A 21 0.74 -15.72 -42.23
C PHE A 21 1.38 -17.09 -42.48
N ASP A 22 2.46 -17.14 -43.26
CA ASP A 22 3.13 -18.40 -43.60
C ASP A 22 3.78 -19.02 -42.36
N VAL A 23 4.33 -18.17 -41.48
CA VAL A 23 4.86 -18.61 -40.18
C VAL A 23 3.74 -19.13 -39.28
N ALA A 24 2.59 -18.44 -39.23
CA ALA A 24 1.44 -18.90 -38.46
C ALA A 24 0.88 -20.23 -38.99
N ALA A 25 0.75 -20.37 -40.31
CA ALA A 25 0.26 -21.58 -40.97
C ALA A 25 1.24 -22.76 -40.81
N ALA A 26 2.55 -22.54 -40.97
CA ALA A 26 3.56 -23.58 -40.79
C ALA A 26 3.60 -24.12 -39.35
N ASN A 27 3.31 -23.28 -38.36
CA ASN A 27 3.35 -23.64 -36.94
C ASN A 27 1.99 -23.91 -36.30
N ARG A 28 0.93 -24.08 -37.11
CA ARG A 28 -0.44 -24.39 -36.65
C ARG A 28 -0.96 -23.37 -35.61
N LEU A 29 -0.68 -22.10 -35.84
CA LEU A 29 -1.03 -21.00 -34.95
C LEU A 29 -2.44 -20.48 -35.25
N THR A 30 -3.10 -19.98 -34.22
CA THR A 30 -4.40 -19.32 -34.32
C THR A 30 -4.24 -17.85 -34.65
N ILE A 31 -4.98 -17.35 -35.63
CA ILE A 31 -4.92 -15.96 -36.09
C ILE A 31 -6.25 -15.27 -35.82
N PHE A 32 -6.21 -14.09 -35.20
CA PHE A 32 -7.37 -13.24 -34.97
C PHE A 32 -7.35 -12.03 -35.91
N ILE A 33 -8.45 -11.81 -36.64
CA ILE A 33 -8.59 -10.75 -37.62
C ILE A 33 -9.70 -9.80 -37.16
N PRO A 34 -9.38 -8.58 -36.71
CA PRO A 34 -10.42 -7.59 -36.40
C PRO A 34 -11.15 -7.13 -37.67
N THR A 35 -12.42 -6.75 -37.53
CA THR A 35 -13.18 -6.20 -38.65
C THR A 35 -12.58 -4.89 -39.18
N ASN A 36 -12.75 -4.60 -40.47
CA ASN A 36 -12.33 -3.32 -41.07
C ASN A 36 -12.98 -2.12 -40.37
N GLN A 37 -14.26 -2.25 -39.98
CA GLN A 37 -14.99 -1.22 -39.26
C GLN A 37 -14.33 -0.91 -37.92
N SER A 38 -14.07 -1.93 -37.08
CA SER A 38 -13.43 -1.71 -35.78
C SER A 38 -11.98 -1.22 -35.88
N LEU A 39 -11.25 -1.62 -36.91
CA LEU A 39 -9.94 -1.03 -37.22
C LEU A 39 -10.06 0.44 -37.59
N SER A 40 -11.05 0.83 -38.41
CA SER A 40 -11.29 2.23 -38.77
C SER A 40 -11.69 3.06 -37.55
N ASP A 41 -12.64 2.57 -36.76
CA ASP A 41 -13.18 3.24 -35.58
C ASP A 41 -12.11 3.45 -34.51
N MET A 42 -11.24 2.46 -34.29
CA MET A 42 -10.19 2.55 -33.28
C MET A 42 -8.91 3.27 -33.75
N TYR A 43 -8.58 3.29 -35.05
CA TYR A 43 -7.29 3.80 -35.53
C TYR A 43 -7.41 5.08 -36.34
N GLY A 44 -8.62 5.49 -36.74
CA GLY A 44 -8.94 6.81 -37.30
C GLY A 44 -8.23 7.16 -38.62
N LEU A 45 -7.61 6.20 -39.31
CA LEU A 45 -6.83 6.43 -40.52
C LEU A 45 -7.00 5.26 -41.51
N PRO A 46 -6.83 5.49 -42.83
CA PRO A 46 -6.80 4.41 -43.81
C PRO A 46 -5.70 3.41 -43.41
N ALA A 47 -6.03 2.12 -43.44
CA ALA A 47 -5.28 1.01 -42.84
C ALA A 47 -3.86 0.73 -43.42
N LYS A 48 -3.19 1.73 -44.00
CA LYS A 48 -1.85 1.71 -44.61
C LYS A 48 -0.67 1.74 -43.65
N LYS A 49 -0.86 1.70 -42.32
CA LYS A 49 0.24 1.67 -41.34
C LYS A 49 -0.04 0.75 -40.15
N LEU A 50 -0.46 -0.49 -40.40
CA LEU A 50 -0.46 -1.53 -39.37
C LEU A 50 0.99 -1.89 -39.03
N ASP A 51 1.38 -1.73 -37.77
CA ASP A 51 2.72 -2.11 -37.30
C ASP A 51 2.82 -3.64 -37.14
N LYS A 52 4.01 -4.20 -37.37
CA LYS A 52 4.29 -5.64 -37.21
C LYS A 52 4.03 -6.12 -35.78
N SER A 53 4.22 -5.24 -34.79
CA SER A 53 3.93 -5.54 -33.39
C SER A 53 2.44 -5.86 -33.16
N MET A 54 1.56 -5.05 -33.75
CA MET A 54 0.11 -5.26 -33.67
C MET A 54 -0.30 -6.57 -34.33
N ILE A 55 0.28 -6.92 -35.49
CA ILE A 55 0.02 -8.20 -36.15
C ILE A 55 0.39 -9.38 -35.23
N ARG A 56 1.56 -9.32 -34.57
CA ARG A 56 2.02 -10.38 -33.67
C ARG A 56 1.11 -10.59 -32.45
N ASP A 57 0.51 -9.52 -31.93
CA ASP A 57 -0.41 -9.59 -30.80
C ASP A 57 -1.73 -10.30 -31.12
N HIS A 58 -1.99 -10.58 -32.39
CA HIS A 58 -3.19 -11.28 -32.85
C HIS A 58 -2.91 -12.73 -33.29
N ILE A 59 -1.72 -13.26 -33.02
CA ILE A 59 -1.32 -14.62 -33.38
C ILE A 59 -0.93 -15.39 -32.11
N PHE A 60 -1.57 -16.53 -31.89
CA PHE A 60 -1.45 -17.32 -30.67
C PHE A 60 -1.14 -18.78 -30.96
N LYS A 61 -0.45 -19.43 -30.02
CA LYS A 61 -0.27 -20.88 -30.00
C LYS A 61 -1.29 -21.52 -29.05
N PRO A 62 -1.77 -22.74 -29.33
CA PRO A 62 -2.55 -23.48 -28.34
C PRO A 62 -1.73 -23.77 -27.08
N SER A 63 -2.38 -23.76 -25.93
CA SER A 63 -1.79 -24.18 -24.66
C SER A 63 -1.54 -25.68 -24.69
N PRO A 64 -0.35 -26.15 -24.25
CA PRO A 64 -0.08 -27.59 -24.15
C PRO A 64 -0.76 -28.25 -22.94
N VAL A 65 -1.31 -27.47 -22.01
CA VAL A 65 -1.81 -27.97 -20.71
C VAL A 65 -3.32 -27.84 -20.59
N VAL A 66 -3.93 -26.82 -21.20
CA VAL A 66 -5.36 -26.52 -21.02
C VAL A 66 -6.04 -26.41 -22.37
N LYS A 67 -7.11 -27.18 -22.57
CA LYS A 67 -7.91 -27.18 -23.79
C LYS A 67 -8.55 -25.80 -23.98
N ASN A 68 -8.69 -25.36 -25.24
CA ASN A 68 -9.24 -24.06 -25.64
C ASN A 68 -8.45 -22.81 -25.20
N HIS A 69 -7.43 -22.97 -24.35
CA HIS A 69 -6.55 -21.87 -24.00
C HIS A 69 -5.51 -21.60 -25.08
N LEU A 70 -5.27 -20.32 -25.36
CA LEU A 70 -4.28 -19.84 -26.31
C LEU A 70 -3.26 -18.94 -25.61
N ILE A 71 -1.98 -19.08 -25.98
CA ILE A 71 -0.85 -18.37 -25.37
C ILE A 71 -0.19 -17.47 -26.42
N SER A 72 0.11 -16.23 -26.04
CA SER A 72 0.77 -15.27 -26.92
C SER A 72 2.17 -15.71 -27.35
N LEU A 73 2.54 -15.43 -28.59
CA LEU A 73 3.90 -15.61 -29.11
C LEU A 73 4.88 -14.53 -28.64
N SER A 74 4.39 -13.48 -27.99
CA SER A 74 5.19 -12.30 -27.59
C SER A 74 6.04 -12.50 -26.34
N GLY A 75 5.92 -13.65 -25.65
CA GLY A 75 6.63 -13.94 -24.39
C GLY A 75 6.06 -13.22 -23.16
N LYS A 76 5.00 -12.43 -23.33
CA LYS A 76 4.20 -11.88 -22.24
C LYS A 76 3.22 -12.97 -21.75
N GLU A 77 2.93 -13.03 -20.46
CA GLU A 77 1.93 -13.94 -19.84
C GLU A 77 0.50 -13.55 -20.24
N ILE A 78 0.23 -13.56 -21.55
CA ILE A 78 -1.03 -13.19 -22.14
C ILE A 78 -1.70 -14.47 -22.63
N ALA A 79 -2.81 -14.81 -22.00
CA ALA A 79 -3.61 -15.99 -22.32
C ALA A 79 -5.04 -15.60 -22.71
N LEU A 80 -5.62 -16.35 -23.63
CA LEU A 80 -7.01 -16.26 -24.05
C LEU A 80 -7.69 -17.60 -23.81
N ASP A 81 -8.97 -17.58 -23.50
CA ASP A 81 -9.83 -18.76 -23.54
C ASP A 81 -10.93 -18.56 -24.60
N LEU A 82 -11.28 -19.65 -25.28
CA LEU A 82 -12.27 -19.66 -26.35
C LEU A 82 -13.52 -20.41 -25.87
N ASP A 83 -14.63 -19.70 -25.74
CA ASP A 83 -15.91 -20.28 -25.33
C ASP A 83 -17.07 -19.70 -26.12
N ALA A 84 -17.98 -20.56 -26.60
CA ALA A 84 -19.27 -20.21 -27.20
C ALA A 84 -19.32 -19.00 -28.15
N GLY A 85 -18.31 -18.79 -29.00
CA GLY A 85 -18.24 -17.66 -29.93
C GLY A 85 -17.72 -16.35 -29.31
N LEU A 86 -17.09 -16.44 -28.14
CA LEU A 86 -16.42 -15.37 -27.43
C LEU A 86 -14.94 -15.70 -27.23
N VAL A 87 -14.15 -14.64 -27.08
CA VAL A 87 -12.75 -14.68 -26.68
C VAL A 87 -12.63 -14.04 -25.31
N HIS A 88 -12.42 -14.87 -24.29
CA HIS A 88 -12.19 -14.44 -22.92
C HIS A 88 -10.73 -14.06 -22.71
N ARG A 89 -10.50 -12.88 -22.12
CA ARG A 89 -9.15 -12.38 -21.84
C ARG A 89 -8.75 -12.72 -20.41
N LEU A 90 -7.86 -13.70 -20.25
CA LEU A 90 -7.52 -14.25 -18.93
C LEU A 90 -6.54 -13.38 -18.12
N LYS A 91 -5.34 -13.12 -18.67
CA LYS A 91 -4.25 -12.43 -17.95
C LYS A 91 -3.44 -11.56 -18.91
N GLY A 92 -2.90 -10.44 -18.41
CA GLY A 92 -1.99 -9.56 -19.17
C GLY A 92 -2.64 -8.66 -20.21
N TRP A 93 -3.98 -8.55 -20.21
CA TRP A 93 -4.74 -7.68 -21.10
C TRP A 93 -5.20 -6.41 -20.39
N PHE A 94 -5.25 -5.31 -21.15
CA PHE A 94 -5.66 -3.99 -20.65
C PHE A 94 -7.19 -3.82 -20.50
N ARG A 95 -7.99 -4.71 -21.10
CA ARG A 95 -9.43 -4.83 -20.83
C ARG A 95 -9.75 -6.30 -20.62
N SER A 96 -10.58 -6.60 -19.62
CA SER A 96 -11.13 -7.92 -19.33
C SER A 96 -12.41 -8.24 -20.10
N GLU A 97 -12.89 -7.31 -20.93
CA GLU A 97 -14.08 -7.49 -21.76
C GLU A 97 -13.90 -8.62 -22.77
N ASP A 98 -14.94 -9.44 -22.92
CA ASP A 98 -15.00 -10.52 -23.89
C ASP A 98 -15.17 -9.98 -25.31
N ILE A 99 -14.45 -10.57 -26.27
CA ILE A 99 -14.57 -10.18 -27.67
C ILE A 99 -15.44 -11.18 -28.40
N THR A 100 -16.42 -10.70 -29.16
CA THR A 100 -17.26 -11.56 -29.98
C THR A 100 -16.52 -12.05 -31.23
N ILE A 101 -16.52 -13.37 -31.44
CA ILE A 101 -16.12 -14.01 -32.69
C ILE A 101 -17.27 -13.84 -33.69
N LYS A 102 -16.99 -13.15 -34.79
CA LYS A 102 -17.94 -12.89 -35.88
C LYS A 102 -17.95 -14.00 -36.91
N SER A 103 -16.80 -14.62 -37.15
CA SER A 103 -16.71 -15.80 -38.01
C SER A 103 -15.47 -16.62 -37.67
N GLU A 104 -15.55 -17.90 -38.01
CA GLU A 104 -14.49 -18.88 -37.81
C GLU A 104 -14.22 -19.56 -39.15
N VAL A 105 -12.93 -19.67 -39.51
CA VAL A 105 -12.48 -20.32 -40.73
C VAL A 105 -11.35 -21.27 -40.39
N THR A 106 -11.56 -22.55 -40.63
CA THR A 106 -10.49 -23.55 -40.63
C THR A 106 -9.75 -23.51 -41.97
N ASN A 107 -8.44 -23.33 -41.93
CA ASN A 107 -7.57 -23.39 -43.10
C ASN A 107 -6.55 -24.52 -42.95
N TYR A 108 -5.87 -24.86 -44.04
CA TYR A 108 -4.85 -25.91 -44.08
C TYR A 108 -3.52 -25.37 -44.58
N ASN A 109 -2.42 -25.81 -43.97
CA ASN A 109 -1.07 -25.47 -44.45
C ASN A 109 -0.64 -26.40 -45.60
N GLY A 110 0.58 -26.21 -46.13
CA GLY A 110 1.12 -27.03 -47.22
C GLY A 110 1.30 -28.52 -46.88
N ASN A 111 1.26 -28.88 -45.59
CA ASN A 111 1.31 -30.26 -45.09
C ASN A 111 -0.09 -30.82 -44.76
N PHE A 112 -1.16 -30.12 -45.14
CA PHE A 112 -2.55 -30.44 -44.80
C PHE A 112 -2.88 -30.41 -43.31
N ASP A 113 -2.08 -29.72 -42.49
CA ASP A 113 -2.44 -29.50 -41.09
C ASP A 113 -3.42 -28.33 -40.95
N ALA A 114 -4.46 -28.53 -40.15
CA ALA A 114 -5.46 -27.51 -39.86
C ALA A 114 -4.92 -26.40 -38.95
N TYR A 115 -5.29 -25.15 -39.23
CA TYR A 115 -5.12 -24.00 -38.35
C TYR A 115 -6.35 -23.09 -38.41
N MET A 116 -6.57 -22.31 -37.35
CA MET A 116 -7.81 -21.54 -37.17
C MET A 116 -7.59 -20.06 -37.41
N VAL A 117 -8.53 -19.46 -38.14
CA VAL A 117 -8.59 -18.02 -38.37
C VAL A 117 -9.95 -17.51 -37.89
N TYR A 118 -9.94 -16.64 -36.88
CA TYR A 118 -11.14 -16.03 -36.31
C TYR A 118 -11.27 -14.58 -36.76
N THR A 119 -12.44 -14.19 -37.26
CA THR A 119 -12.77 -12.78 -37.41
C THR A 119 -13.42 -12.29 -36.12
N ILE A 120 -12.90 -11.24 -35.51
CA ILE A 120 -13.36 -10.73 -34.21
C ILE A 120 -13.93 -9.32 -34.32
N SER A 121 -14.88 -8.99 -33.44
CA SER A 121 -15.56 -7.70 -33.43
C SER A 121 -14.59 -6.54 -33.25
N GLU A 122 -13.58 -6.68 -32.39
CA GLU A 122 -12.64 -5.63 -32.01
C GLU A 122 -11.20 -6.14 -31.99
N PRO A 123 -10.18 -5.28 -32.20
CA PRO A 123 -8.78 -5.69 -32.11
C PRO A 123 -8.38 -6.10 -30.69
N LEU A 124 -7.48 -7.09 -30.60
CA LEU A 124 -6.96 -7.61 -29.34
C LEU A 124 -6.03 -6.61 -28.65
N SER A 125 -5.17 -5.93 -29.41
CA SER A 125 -4.27 -4.90 -28.91
C SER A 125 -4.58 -3.53 -29.51
N VAL A 126 -4.49 -2.48 -28.68
CA VAL A 126 -4.69 -1.07 -29.06
C VAL A 126 -3.30 -0.41 -29.17
N PRO A 127 -3.04 0.51 -30.13
CA PRO A 127 -1.71 1.08 -30.33
C PRO A 127 -1.26 1.91 -29.13
N LYS A 128 0.05 1.94 -28.90
CA LYS A 128 0.69 2.85 -27.94
C LYS A 128 0.34 4.33 -28.18
N SER A 129 0.00 4.73 -29.41
CA SER A 129 -0.46 6.10 -29.72
C SER A 129 -1.87 6.40 -29.17
N PHE A 130 -2.74 5.39 -29.02
CA PHE A 130 -4.03 5.52 -28.35
C PHE A 130 -3.95 5.33 -26.83
N GLN A 131 -2.88 4.68 -26.32
CA GLN A 131 -2.54 4.76 -24.88
C GLN A 131 -2.32 6.22 -24.43
N LYS A 132 -1.83 7.10 -25.33
CA LYS A 132 -1.69 8.55 -25.05
C LYS A 132 -3.01 9.31 -24.94
N LYS A 133 -4.13 8.78 -25.46
CA LYS A 133 -5.48 9.36 -25.27
C LYS A 133 -6.18 8.88 -24.00
N ARG A 134 -5.66 7.87 -23.29
CA ARG A 134 -6.17 7.44 -21.97
C ARG A 134 -5.44 8.12 -20.81
N LYS A 135 -5.30 9.44 -20.90
CA LYS A 135 -5.04 10.27 -19.72
C LYS A 135 -6.29 10.35 -18.83
N GLU A 136 -7.50 10.12 -19.34
CA GLU A 136 -8.73 10.21 -18.53
C GLU A 136 -9.06 9.00 -17.62
N VAL A 137 -8.33 7.88 -17.70
CA VAL A 137 -8.65 6.65 -16.94
C VAL A 137 -7.79 6.49 -15.67
N ALA A 138 -6.78 7.33 -15.45
CA ALA A 138 -5.87 7.20 -14.31
C ALA A 138 -6.56 7.32 -12.92
N PRO A 139 -7.57 8.20 -12.72
CA PRO A 139 -8.26 8.30 -11.43
C PRO A 139 -9.08 7.05 -11.08
N ALA A 140 -9.74 6.43 -12.07
CA ALA A 140 -10.57 5.24 -11.85
C ALA A 140 -9.74 3.99 -11.49
N LEU A 141 -8.48 3.95 -11.90
CA LEU A 141 -7.57 2.87 -11.51
C LEU A 141 -7.09 3.03 -10.06
N LEU A 142 -7.07 4.26 -9.53
CA LEU A 142 -6.76 4.48 -8.12
C LEU A 142 -7.82 3.87 -7.20
N ASP A 143 -9.08 3.83 -7.62
CA ASP A 143 -10.16 3.22 -6.84
C ASP A 143 -10.01 1.68 -6.72
N ILE A 144 -9.16 1.06 -7.56
CA ILE A 144 -8.91 -0.40 -7.57
C ILE A 144 -7.68 -0.75 -6.73
N ALA A 145 -6.70 0.14 -6.65
CA ALA A 145 -5.50 -0.07 -5.84
C ALA A 145 -5.85 -0.01 -4.35
N GLN A 146 -5.26 -0.89 -3.56
CA GLN A 146 -5.50 -0.99 -2.12
C GLN A 146 -4.20 -0.87 -1.31
N THR A 147 -3.05 -1.21 -1.91
CA THR A 147 -1.76 -1.18 -1.22
C THR A 147 -0.88 0.00 -1.63
N PRO A 148 0.01 0.50 -0.75
CA PRO A 148 0.99 1.53 -1.09
C PRO A 148 1.85 1.17 -2.31
N GLU A 149 2.19 -0.10 -2.47
CA GLU A 149 2.96 -0.64 -3.60
C GLU A 149 2.17 -0.54 -4.90
N GLU A 150 0.89 -0.92 -4.90
CA GLU A 150 -0.02 -0.79 -6.04
C GLU A 150 -0.20 0.68 -6.43
N TYR A 151 -0.45 1.57 -5.46
CA TYR A 151 -0.54 3.00 -5.71
C TYR A 151 0.77 3.55 -6.30
N THR A 152 1.92 3.13 -5.77
CA THR A 152 3.23 3.56 -6.27
C THR A 152 3.45 3.08 -7.70
N ALA A 153 3.15 1.82 -8.01
CA ALA A 153 3.30 1.26 -9.36
C ALA A 153 2.40 1.98 -10.35
N LEU A 154 1.12 2.17 -9.98
CA LEU A 154 0.13 2.86 -10.81
C LEU A 154 0.51 4.32 -11.06
N LEU A 155 0.93 5.05 -10.04
CA LEU A 155 1.40 6.43 -10.21
C LEU A 155 2.70 6.48 -11.03
N LYS A 156 3.63 5.54 -10.87
CA LYS A 156 4.85 5.47 -11.71
C LYS A 156 4.51 5.32 -13.18
N ASP A 157 3.54 4.47 -13.50
CA ASP A 157 3.11 4.18 -14.86
C ASP A 157 2.29 5.32 -15.49
N THR A 158 1.57 6.11 -14.67
CA THR A 158 0.63 7.15 -15.15
C THR A 158 1.18 8.59 -15.09
N VAL A 159 1.93 8.92 -14.05
CA VAL A 159 2.45 10.27 -13.74
C VAL A 159 3.83 10.47 -14.36
N GLY A 160 4.61 9.40 -14.50
CA GLY A 160 6.03 9.44 -14.84
C GLY A 160 6.92 9.70 -13.62
N SER A 161 8.18 9.29 -13.73
CA SER A 161 9.19 9.30 -12.65
C SER A 161 9.39 10.65 -11.91
N PRO A 162 9.34 11.85 -12.53
CA PRO A 162 9.79 13.09 -11.88
C PRO A 162 8.97 13.54 -10.65
N ALA A 163 7.64 13.47 -10.70
CA ALA A 163 6.79 13.95 -9.60
C ALA A 163 6.90 13.03 -8.37
N LEU A 164 6.95 11.72 -8.61
CA LEU A 164 7.19 10.74 -7.55
C LEU A 164 8.62 10.83 -6.99
N ALA A 165 9.63 11.05 -7.83
CA ALA A 165 11.00 11.28 -7.36
C ALA A 165 11.09 12.52 -6.46
N ALA A 166 10.31 13.56 -6.73
CA ALA A 166 10.24 14.74 -5.88
C ALA A 166 9.54 14.44 -4.54
N LEU A 167 8.46 13.65 -4.55
CA LEU A 167 7.84 13.15 -3.31
C LEU A 167 8.84 12.32 -2.50
N GLU A 168 9.53 11.36 -3.13
CA GLU A 168 10.56 10.55 -2.46
C GLU A 168 11.68 11.40 -1.86
N LYS A 169 12.10 12.47 -2.55
CA LYS A 169 13.09 13.42 -2.04
C LYS A 169 12.57 14.17 -0.81
N ASP A 170 11.34 14.67 -0.84
CA ASP A 170 10.74 15.39 0.29
C ASP A 170 10.60 14.49 1.52
N LEU A 171 10.15 13.25 1.32
CA LEU A 171 10.07 12.24 2.39
C LEU A 171 11.45 11.87 2.93
N ALA A 172 12.47 11.74 2.08
CA ALA A 172 13.83 11.50 2.54
C ALA A 172 14.39 12.66 3.38
N MET A 173 14.05 13.91 3.02
CA MET A 173 14.42 15.09 3.81
C MET A 173 13.69 15.12 5.15
N PHE A 174 12.39 14.82 5.17
CA PHE A 174 11.61 14.69 6.40
C PHE A 174 12.21 13.64 7.34
N ARG A 175 12.47 12.42 6.84
CA ARG A 175 13.03 11.32 7.63
C ARG A 175 14.39 11.64 8.25
N ARG A 176 15.23 12.40 7.54
CA ARG A 176 16.57 12.79 8.01
C ARG A 176 16.57 13.99 8.96
N GLY A 177 15.69 14.96 8.72
CA GLY A 177 15.74 16.26 9.38
C GLY A 177 14.71 16.45 10.50
N TYR A 178 13.64 15.66 10.51
CA TYR A 178 12.51 15.91 11.41
C TYR A 178 12.65 15.15 12.74
N LEU A 179 12.60 15.88 13.85
CA LEU A 179 12.55 15.33 15.19
C LEU A 179 11.11 14.90 15.50
N ILE A 180 10.90 13.63 15.83
CA ILE A 180 9.58 13.14 16.23
C ILE A 180 9.70 12.79 17.70
N ASP A 181 9.19 13.69 18.54
CA ASP A 181 9.00 13.51 19.98
C ASP A 181 7.55 13.89 20.33
N SER A 182 7.15 13.67 21.58
CA SER A 182 5.78 13.92 22.04
C SER A 182 5.33 15.38 21.89
N SER A 183 6.25 16.35 21.91
CA SER A 183 5.94 17.78 21.74
C SER A 183 5.80 18.23 20.30
N HIS A 184 6.38 17.51 19.33
CA HIS A 184 6.41 17.91 17.92
C HIS A 184 5.57 17.00 17.00
N LEU A 185 4.66 16.17 17.56
CA LEU A 185 3.83 15.25 16.76
C LEU A 185 2.85 15.97 15.84
N ASP A 186 2.23 17.04 16.32
CA ASP A 186 1.26 17.80 15.53
C ASP A 186 1.96 18.56 14.40
N ASP A 187 3.11 19.19 14.68
CA ASP A 187 3.95 19.81 13.66
C ASP A 187 4.44 18.77 12.63
N ALA A 188 4.78 17.54 13.07
CA ALA A 188 5.19 16.45 12.18
C ALA A 188 4.07 16.04 11.23
N LYS A 189 2.85 15.93 11.78
CA LYS A 189 1.63 15.65 11.01
C LYS A 189 1.36 16.74 10.00
N GLU A 190 1.41 18.00 10.40
CA GLU A 190 1.21 19.15 9.51
C GLU A 190 2.26 19.17 8.39
N THR A 191 3.53 18.94 8.72
CA THR A 191 4.61 18.86 7.74
C THR A 191 4.40 17.74 6.71
N LEU A 192 3.91 16.57 7.16
CA LEU A 192 3.58 15.47 6.26
C LEU A 192 2.34 15.77 5.41
N ALA A 193 1.31 16.40 5.97
CA ALA A 193 0.13 16.84 5.24
C ALA A 193 0.51 17.85 4.14
N ASP A 194 1.42 18.77 4.44
CA ASP A 194 2.02 19.70 3.49
C ASP A 194 2.81 19.00 2.37
N ILE A 195 3.58 17.97 2.70
CA ILE A 195 4.29 17.15 1.70
C ILE A 195 3.28 16.47 0.76
N VAL A 196 2.22 15.88 1.33
CA VAL A 196 1.14 15.25 0.57
C VAL A 196 0.48 16.27 -0.36
N ASP A 197 0.10 17.44 0.15
CA ASP A 197 -0.62 18.45 -0.63
C ASP A 197 0.25 19.02 -1.76
N ARG A 198 1.54 19.27 -1.49
CA ARG A 198 2.49 19.67 -2.54
C ARG A 198 2.69 18.57 -3.60
N ALA A 199 2.68 17.30 -3.21
CA ALA A 199 2.82 16.18 -4.13
C ALA A 199 1.57 15.99 -4.99
N VAL A 200 0.37 16.07 -4.39
CA VAL A 200 -0.91 16.05 -5.11
C VAL A 200 -0.98 17.20 -6.11
N GLN A 201 -0.66 18.43 -5.69
CA GLN A 201 -0.63 19.59 -6.59
C GLN A 201 0.34 19.39 -7.76
N ARG A 202 1.56 18.89 -7.49
CA ARG A 202 2.53 18.56 -8.54
C ARG A 202 1.96 17.55 -9.52
N ILE A 203 1.43 16.42 -9.05
CA ILE A 203 0.85 15.37 -9.90
C ILE A 203 -0.26 15.95 -10.79
N VAL A 204 -1.17 16.72 -10.20
CA VAL A 204 -2.29 17.34 -10.91
C VAL A 204 -1.84 18.37 -11.96
N GLN A 205 -0.78 19.13 -11.70
CA GLN A 205 -0.25 20.14 -12.61
C GLN A 205 0.61 19.55 -13.73
N THR A 206 1.45 18.55 -13.42
CA THR A 206 2.43 18.01 -14.37
C THR A 206 1.89 16.87 -15.22
N CYS A 207 0.80 16.22 -14.79
CA CYS A 207 0.29 15.01 -15.42
C CYS A 207 -1.09 15.27 -16.00
N PRO A 208 -1.22 15.35 -17.34
CA PRO A 208 -2.51 15.65 -17.95
C PRO A 208 -3.57 14.56 -17.72
N ALA A 209 -3.19 13.42 -17.12
CA ALA A 209 -4.10 12.37 -16.69
C ALA A 209 -4.92 12.71 -15.43
N PHE A 210 -4.37 13.60 -14.60
CA PHE A 210 -4.99 14.02 -13.35
C PHE A 210 -5.55 15.45 -13.43
N VAL A 211 -5.62 16.04 -14.63
CA VAL A 211 -6.25 17.37 -14.82
C VAL A 211 -7.73 17.36 -14.44
N SER A 212 -8.43 16.23 -14.66
CA SER A 212 -9.83 16.10 -14.20
C SER A 212 -9.98 16.19 -12.67
N CYS A 213 -8.94 15.89 -11.90
CA CYS A 213 -8.93 16.06 -10.44
C CYS A 213 -8.93 17.54 -10.02
N GLN A 214 -8.67 18.50 -10.92
CA GLN A 214 -8.82 19.93 -10.60
C GLN A 214 -10.28 20.34 -10.44
N VAL A 215 -11.19 19.57 -11.06
CA VAL A 215 -12.61 19.93 -11.19
C VAL A 215 -13.51 18.93 -10.47
N ASP A 216 -13.05 17.68 -10.31
CA ASP A 216 -13.76 16.61 -9.60
C ASP A 216 -13.15 16.38 -8.20
N ALA A 217 -13.87 16.86 -7.18
CA ALA A 217 -13.47 16.75 -5.78
C ALA A 217 -13.30 15.29 -5.31
N LYS A 218 -14.10 14.36 -5.85
CA LYS A 218 -14.02 12.94 -5.47
C LYS A 218 -12.74 12.32 -6.01
N ARG A 219 -12.40 12.59 -7.27
CA ARG A 219 -11.14 12.12 -7.88
C ARG A 219 -9.92 12.74 -7.24
N LEU A 220 -10.01 14.00 -6.81
CA LEU A 220 -8.96 14.65 -6.04
C LEU A 220 -8.76 13.98 -4.67
N ALA A 221 -9.85 13.63 -3.99
CA ALA A 221 -9.80 12.91 -2.73
C ALA A 221 -9.14 11.52 -2.89
N THR A 222 -9.51 10.74 -3.91
CA THR A 222 -8.86 9.44 -4.19
C THR A 222 -7.36 9.60 -4.45
N LEU A 223 -6.96 10.58 -5.26
CA LEU A 223 -5.54 10.86 -5.51
C LEU A 223 -4.81 11.27 -4.21
N ARG A 224 -5.42 12.14 -3.41
CA ARG A 224 -4.87 12.54 -2.11
C ARG A 224 -4.68 11.34 -1.21
N GLN A 225 -5.68 10.47 -1.12
CA GLN A 225 -5.60 9.24 -0.33
C GLN A 225 -4.46 8.33 -0.80
N ALA A 226 -4.32 8.10 -2.11
CA ALA A 226 -3.21 7.31 -2.65
C ALA A 226 -1.84 7.89 -2.24
N VAL A 227 -1.67 9.22 -2.32
CA VAL A 227 -0.43 9.89 -1.92
C VAL A 227 -0.21 9.82 -0.40
N VAL A 228 -1.27 9.90 0.42
CA VAL A 228 -1.20 9.68 1.87
C VAL A 228 -0.71 8.26 2.17
N HIS A 229 -1.28 7.24 1.53
CA HIS A 229 -0.90 5.84 1.77
C HIS A 229 0.59 5.60 1.44
N ILE A 230 1.06 6.11 0.30
CA ILE A 230 2.48 6.04 -0.08
C ILE A 230 3.35 6.77 0.95
N THR A 231 2.94 7.97 1.35
CA THR A 231 3.68 8.81 2.29
C THR A 231 3.84 8.09 3.63
N LEU A 232 2.73 7.69 4.24
CA LEU A 232 2.69 7.02 5.53
C LEU A 232 3.47 5.71 5.50
N ALA A 233 3.33 4.87 4.46
CA ALA A 233 4.08 3.63 4.35
C ALA A 233 5.60 3.85 4.36
N LYS A 234 6.09 4.95 3.76
CA LYS A 234 7.53 5.27 3.73
C LYS A 234 8.09 5.81 5.03
N VAL A 235 7.28 6.51 5.84
CA VAL A 235 7.73 7.13 7.09
C VAL A 235 7.36 6.35 8.34
N ARG A 236 6.38 5.43 8.24
CA ARG A 236 5.85 4.65 9.37
C ARG A 236 6.93 3.95 10.20
N PRO A 237 7.92 3.24 9.63
CA PRO A 237 8.92 2.56 10.46
C PRO A 237 9.67 3.52 11.40
N ASP A 238 9.98 4.72 10.92
CA ASP A 238 10.66 5.74 11.71
C ASP A 238 9.71 6.36 12.75
N ILE A 239 8.45 6.65 12.37
CA ILE A 239 7.43 7.20 13.27
C ILE A 239 7.15 6.22 14.42
N ILE A 240 6.86 4.96 14.11
CA ILE A 240 6.54 3.93 15.11
C ILE A 240 7.71 3.74 16.08
N THR A 241 8.94 3.69 15.57
CA THR A 241 10.14 3.59 16.40
C THR A 241 10.25 4.78 17.35
N LYS A 242 10.08 6.00 16.84
CA LYS A 242 10.18 7.23 17.65
C LYS A 242 9.03 7.37 18.64
N LEU A 243 7.80 7.01 18.27
CA LEU A 243 6.65 6.94 19.19
C LEU A 243 6.89 5.90 20.29
N GLY A 244 7.40 4.72 19.94
CA GLY A 244 7.71 3.67 20.92
C GLY A 244 8.73 4.12 21.98
N VAL A 245 9.67 4.99 21.60
CA VAL A 245 10.63 5.60 22.54
C VAL A 245 10.00 6.75 23.32
N ALA A 246 9.31 7.68 22.63
CA ALA A 246 8.71 8.86 23.25
C ALA A 246 7.63 8.52 24.29
N PHE A 247 6.91 7.41 24.07
CA PHE A 247 5.81 6.95 24.91
C PHE A 247 6.14 5.64 25.63
N VAL A 248 7.43 5.36 25.91
CA VAL A 248 7.85 4.11 26.57
C VAL A 248 7.18 3.92 27.93
N THR A 249 7.03 5.01 28.71
CA THR A 249 6.38 5.00 30.03
C THR A 249 4.89 4.71 29.91
N GLU A 250 4.19 5.38 28.99
CA GLU A 250 2.75 5.15 28.76
C GLU A 250 2.50 3.75 28.21
N LYS A 251 3.38 3.23 27.35
CA LYS A 251 3.31 1.85 26.86
C LYS A 251 3.43 0.83 27.99
N GLY A 252 4.37 1.05 28.91
CA GLY A 252 4.55 0.22 30.10
C GLY A 252 3.34 0.28 31.03
N ALA A 253 2.82 1.49 31.27
CA ALA A 253 1.64 1.72 32.10
C ALA A 253 0.39 1.06 31.51
N TYR A 254 0.16 1.18 30.21
CA TYR A 254 -0.97 0.53 29.53
C TYR A 254 -0.90 -0.99 29.62
N ALA A 255 0.27 -1.59 29.35
CA ALA A 255 0.43 -3.03 29.46
C ALA A 255 0.26 -3.52 30.92
N ALA A 256 0.75 -2.76 31.89
CA ALA A 256 0.54 -3.05 33.31
C ALA A 256 -0.95 -2.96 33.69
N ALA A 257 -1.64 -1.92 33.23
CA ALA A 257 -3.07 -1.72 33.47
C ALA A 257 -3.90 -2.87 32.87
N CYS A 258 -3.62 -3.28 31.63
CA CYS A 258 -4.29 -4.42 31.02
C CYS A 258 -4.10 -5.72 31.81
N ARG A 259 -2.89 -5.98 32.33
CA ARG A 259 -2.60 -7.14 33.16
C ARG A 259 -3.33 -7.08 34.49
N SER A 260 -3.17 -5.98 35.21
CA SER A 260 -3.76 -5.81 36.54
C SER A 260 -5.29 -5.85 36.49
N PHE A 261 -5.90 -5.16 35.52
CA PHE A 261 -7.35 -5.20 35.33
C PHE A 261 -7.89 -6.61 35.11
N ARG A 262 -7.20 -7.46 34.33
CA ARG A 262 -7.59 -8.87 34.14
C ARG A 262 -7.40 -9.73 35.38
N VAL A 263 -6.41 -9.42 36.21
CA VAL A 263 -6.20 -10.12 37.48
C VAL A 263 -7.31 -9.77 38.47
N SER A 264 -7.67 -8.48 38.57
CA SER A 264 -8.75 -7.99 39.44
C SER A 264 -10.14 -8.42 38.95
N HIS A 265 -10.33 -8.52 37.63
CA HIS A 265 -11.58 -8.88 36.98
C HIS A 265 -11.36 -10.08 36.03
N PRO A 266 -11.31 -11.31 36.57
CA PRO A 266 -10.95 -12.49 35.80
C PRO A 266 -12.02 -12.89 34.77
N THR A 267 -13.28 -12.51 34.98
CA THR A 267 -14.37 -12.84 34.06
C THR A 267 -14.78 -11.64 33.19
N ARG A 268 -15.20 -11.92 31.94
CA ARG A 268 -15.65 -10.87 31.02
C ARG A 268 -16.86 -10.08 31.53
N PRO A 269 -17.87 -10.70 32.17
CA PRO A 269 -18.98 -9.95 32.75
C PRO A 269 -18.54 -8.98 33.86
N GLU A 270 -17.54 -9.36 34.66
CA GLU A 270 -16.94 -8.47 35.67
C GLU A 270 -16.20 -7.30 35.01
N GLN A 271 -15.37 -7.60 34.00
CA GLN A 271 -14.67 -6.57 33.22
C GLN A 271 -15.64 -5.57 32.59
N ALA A 272 -16.73 -6.08 31.99
CA ALA A 272 -17.76 -5.28 31.35
C ALA A 272 -18.49 -4.37 32.35
N LYS A 273 -18.86 -4.92 33.51
CA LYS A 273 -19.51 -4.18 34.58
C LYS A 273 -18.63 -3.06 35.10
N GLU A 274 -17.35 -3.35 35.33
CA GLU A 274 -16.40 -2.36 35.83
C GLU A 274 -16.11 -1.26 34.79
N MET A 275 -16.09 -1.61 33.50
CA MET A 275 -16.01 -0.63 32.41
C MET A 275 -17.28 0.22 32.24
N GLY A 276 -18.35 -0.06 32.99
CA GLY A 276 -19.59 0.71 32.97
C GLY A 276 -20.56 0.31 31.86
N LEU A 277 -20.46 -0.92 31.34
CA LEU A 277 -21.46 -1.43 30.41
C LEU A 277 -22.78 -1.75 31.13
N PRO A 278 -23.93 -1.54 30.46
CA PRO A 278 -25.23 -1.98 30.96
C PRO A 278 -25.24 -3.47 31.30
N GLU A 279 -25.96 -3.84 32.36
CA GLU A 279 -25.97 -5.22 32.87
C GLU A 279 -26.48 -6.23 31.83
N THR A 280 -27.38 -5.82 30.95
CA THR A 280 -27.87 -6.59 29.80
C THR A 280 -26.72 -7.02 28.87
N ILE A 281 -25.81 -6.10 28.55
CA ILE A 281 -24.63 -6.33 27.72
C ILE A 281 -23.60 -7.20 28.47
N CYS A 282 -23.37 -6.92 29.76
CA CYS A 282 -22.40 -7.67 30.57
C CYS A 282 -22.66 -9.18 30.59
N ARG A 283 -23.93 -9.60 30.65
CA ARG A 283 -24.31 -11.03 30.66
C ARG A 283 -24.00 -11.73 29.33
N GLN A 284 -24.12 -11.02 28.22
CA GLN A 284 -23.91 -11.56 26.87
C GLN A 284 -22.42 -11.62 26.51
N LEU A 285 -21.58 -10.78 27.13
CA LEU A 285 -20.13 -10.77 26.93
C LEU A 285 -19.40 -12.03 27.43
N GLY A 286 -20.08 -12.93 28.14
CA GLY A 286 -19.56 -14.24 28.51
C GLY A 286 -19.38 -15.23 27.35
N MET A 287 -19.90 -14.91 26.16
CA MET A 287 -19.82 -15.80 25.00
C MET A 287 -18.38 -15.91 24.44
N PRO A 288 -17.91 -17.11 24.02
CA PRO A 288 -16.59 -17.33 23.42
C PRO A 288 -16.29 -16.43 22.22
N GLU A 289 -17.33 -16.06 21.46
CA GLU A 289 -17.25 -15.23 20.27
C GLU A 289 -16.65 -13.85 20.55
N PHE A 290 -16.93 -13.25 21.72
CA PHE A 290 -16.35 -11.96 22.10
C PHE A 290 -14.84 -12.03 22.36
N GLU A 291 -14.36 -13.17 22.87
CA GLU A 291 -12.92 -13.41 23.02
C GLU A 291 -12.23 -13.38 21.66
N LEU A 292 -12.83 -14.10 20.70
CA LEU A 292 -12.30 -14.17 19.35
C LEU A 292 -12.30 -12.78 18.70
N ILE A 293 -13.40 -12.02 18.84
CA ILE A 293 -13.50 -10.66 18.30
C ILE A 293 -12.40 -9.76 18.87
N GLY A 294 -12.18 -9.75 20.20
CA GLY A 294 -11.16 -8.91 20.81
C GLY A 294 -9.72 -9.37 20.51
N LYS A 295 -9.46 -10.67 20.44
CA LYS A 295 -8.17 -11.20 19.96
C LYS A 295 -7.90 -10.79 18.51
N THR A 296 -8.89 -10.92 17.63
CA THR A 296 -8.77 -10.47 16.23
C THR A 296 -8.54 -8.96 16.15
N LEU A 297 -9.26 -8.16 16.94
CA LEU A 297 -9.08 -6.71 16.99
C LEU A 297 -7.65 -6.33 17.36
N THR A 298 -7.13 -6.86 18.46
CA THR A 298 -5.77 -6.54 18.92
C THR A 298 -4.68 -7.02 17.96
N ALA A 299 -4.83 -8.20 17.35
CA ALA A 299 -3.95 -8.66 16.29
C ALA A 299 -3.99 -7.74 15.06
N SER A 300 -5.20 -7.37 14.59
CA SER A 300 -5.38 -6.47 13.46
C SER A 300 -4.82 -5.08 13.73
N ILE A 301 -4.97 -4.53 14.95
CA ILE A 301 -4.35 -3.26 15.32
C ILE A 301 -2.83 -3.38 15.33
N ALA A 302 -2.28 -4.48 15.87
CA ALA A 302 -0.84 -4.70 15.93
C ALA A 302 -0.20 -4.82 14.52
N GLU A 303 -0.90 -5.45 13.59
CA GLU A 303 -0.45 -5.67 12.20
C GLU A 303 -0.78 -4.51 11.25
N ALA A 304 -1.61 -3.55 11.65
CA ALA A 304 -2.05 -2.48 10.76
C ALA A 304 -0.92 -1.51 10.36
N ASP A 305 -0.84 -1.24 9.06
CA ASP A 305 0.13 -0.33 8.45
C ASP A 305 -0.40 1.11 8.31
N THR A 306 -1.72 1.29 8.42
CA THR A 306 -2.35 2.61 8.22
C THR A 306 -3.38 2.93 9.31
N PRO A 307 -3.60 4.23 9.62
CA PRO A 307 -4.69 4.65 10.50
C PRO A 307 -6.06 4.17 10.03
N GLY A 308 -6.28 4.13 8.71
CA GLY A 308 -7.53 3.62 8.11
C GLY A 308 -7.78 2.14 8.41
N GLN A 309 -6.75 1.29 8.33
CA GLN A 309 -6.87 -0.13 8.71
C GLN A 309 -7.19 -0.30 10.20
N ILE A 310 -6.61 0.53 11.08
CA ILE A 310 -6.90 0.51 12.51
C ILE A 310 -8.37 0.89 12.77
N ALA A 311 -8.84 1.95 12.12
CA ALA A 311 -10.24 2.37 12.20
C ALA A 311 -11.20 1.30 11.67
N GLN A 312 -10.86 0.67 10.55
CA GLN A 312 -11.64 -0.41 9.95
C GLN A 312 -11.67 -1.65 10.86
N ALA A 313 -10.53 -2.07 11.43
CA ALA A 313 -10.48 -3.17 12.38
C ALA A 313 -11.37 -2.90 13.61
N THR A 314 -11.31 -1.68 14.14
CA THR A 314 -12.16 -1.23 15.25
C THR A 314 -13.64 -1.29 14.89
N MET A 315 -14.01 -0.75 13.72
CA MET A 315 -15.38 -0.79 13.22
C MET A 315 -15.90 -2.22 13.09
N HIS A 316 -15.17 -3.10 12.39
CA HIS A 316 -15.56 -4.51 12.22
C HIS A 316 -15.72 -5.24 13.55
N ALA A 317 -14.79 -5.01 14.50
CA ALA A 317 -14.88 -5.65 15.81
C ALA A 317 -16.09 -5.16 16.60
N THR A 318 -16.35 -3.84 16.61
CA THR A 318 -17.51 -3.30 17.31
C THR A 318 -18.82 -3.70 16.66
N ASP A 319 -18.92 -3.70 15.34
CA ASP A 319 -20.16 -4.04 14.63
C ASP A 319 -20.49 -5.53 14.81
N ARG A 320 -19.47 -6.41 14.81
CA ARG A 320 -19.65 -7.84 15.14
C ARG A 320 -20.05 -8.05 16.60
N ALA A 321 -19.45 -7.31 17.52
CA ALA A 321 -19.81 -7.36 18.93
C ALA A 321 -21.27 -6.94 19.15
N LEU A 322 -21.69 -5.84 18.51
CA LEU A 322 -23.07 -5.35 18.56
C LEU A 322 -24.07 -6.31 17.95
N ALA A 323 -23.72 -7.00 16.86
CA ALA A 323 -24.59 -7.99 16.24
C ALA A 323 -24.87 -9.22 17.14
N LEU A 324 -24.02 -9.47 18.14
CA LEU A 324 -24.21 -10.53 19.14
C LEU A 324 -24.95 -10.05 20.39
N ILE A 325 -25.11 -8.73 20.55
CA ILE A 325 -25.80 -8.15 21.70
C ILE A 325 -27.29 -8.07 21.37
N GLU A 326 -28.08 -8.94 22.00
CA GLU A 326 -29.53 -8.86 21.93
C GLU A 326 -30.02 -7.84 22.95
N THR A 327 -30.24 -6.60 22.50
CA THR A 327 -30.76 -5.50 23.34
C THR A 327 -31.83 -4.71 22.59
N ASP A 328 -32.91 -4.37 23.29
CA ASP A 328 -33.96 -3.48 22.79
C ASP A 328 -33.54 -1.99 22.88
N GLU A 329 -32.47 -1.70 23.61
CA GLU A 329 -31.95 -0.34 23.79
C GLU A 329 -30.89 0.00 22.72
N PRO A 330 -30.96 1.19 22.10
CA PRO A 330 -29.96 1.61 21.14
C PRO A 330 -28.61 1.82 21.83
N VAL A 331 -27.57 1.21 21.29
CA VAL A 331 -26.20 1.40 21.80
C VAL A 331 -25.74 2.82 21.47
N THR A 332 -25.50 3.62 22.51
CA THR A 332 -25.02 5.00 22.41
C THR A 332 -23.49 5.08 22.41
N ALA A 333 -22.94 6.26 22.12
CA ALA A 333 -21.50 6.53 22.25
C ALA A 333 -20.95 6.20 23.64
N ASP A 334 -21.77 6.37 24.69
CA ASP A 334 -21.41 6.07 26.08
C ASP A 334 -21.16 4.58 26.32
N SER A 335 -21.79 3.70 25.52
CA SER A 335 -21.55 2.24 25.57
C SER A 335 -20.44 1.80 24.62
N MET A 336 -20.13 2.59 23.59
CA MET A 336 -19.12 2.23 22.58
C MET A 336 -17.70 2.25 23.14
N ILE A 337 -17.35 3.24 23.97
CA ILE A 337 -16.02 3.31 24.59
C ILE A 337 -15.79 2.13 25.55
N PRO A 338 -16.68 1.86 26.52
CA PRO A 338 -16.60 0.67 27.37
C PRO A 338 -16.54 -0.64 26.59
N LEU A 339 -17.38 -0.82 25.57
CA LEU A 339 -17.36 -2.03 24.74
C LEU A 339 -16.00 -2.19 24.04
N THR A 340 -15.48 -1.13 23.46
CA THR A 340 -14.16 -1.15 22.81
C THR A 340 -13.05 -1.46 23.83
N ALA A 341 -13.14 -0.93 25.05
CA ALA A 341 -12.18 -1.22 26.12
C ALA A 341 -12.19 -2.69 26.52
N VAL A 342 -13.38 -3.30 26.69
CA VAL A 342 -13.52 -4.73 27.00
C VAL A 342 -12.94 -5.59 25.87
N LEU A 343 -13.16 -5.22 24.60
CA LEU A 343 -12.61 -5.94 23.45
C LEU A 343 -11.08 -5.85 23.40
N LEU A 344 -10.50 -4.66 23.65
CA LEU A 344 -9.05 -4.49 23.77
C LEU A 344 -8.47 -5.35 24.90
N LEU A 345 -9.18 -5.42 26.03
CA LEU A 345 -8.87 -6.28 27.15
C LEU A 345 -9.02 -7.77 26.85
N GLN A 346 -9.45 -8.23 25.67
CA GLN A 346 -9.40 -9.66 25.28
C GLN A 346 -8.14 -10.04 24.46
N GLY A 347 -7.30 -9.07 24.09
CA GLY A 347 -6.06 -9.31 23.34
C GLY A 347 -4.90 -9.90 24.16
N ASP A 348 -3.81 -10.29 23.50
CA ASP A 348 -2.63 -10.78 24.22
C ASP A 348 -1.93 -9.65 25.01
N LEU A 349 -1.50 -9.95 26.25
CA LEU A 349 -1.29 -8.97 27.32
C LEU A 349 0.04 -8.22 27.26
N ASP A 350 1.07 -8.84 26.67
CA ASP A 350 2.43 -8.34 26.85
C ASP A 350 2.92 -7.64 25.60
N THR A 351 3.11 -8.38 24.51
CA THR A 351 3.70 -7.84 23.28
C THR A 351 2.65 -7.07 22.48
N THR A 352 1.45 -7.63 22.36
CA THR A 352 0.38 -7.10 21.49
C THR A 352 -0.27 -5.86 22.10
N ALA A 353 -0.49 -5.81 23.42
CA ALA A 353 -1.04 -4.63 24.09
C ALA A 353 -0.13 -3.40 23.94
N ALA A 354 1.17 -3.58 24.19
CA ALA A 354 2.17 -2.54 24.03
C ALA A 354 2.26 -2.03 22.57
N LEU A 355 2.25 -2.94 21.60
CA LEU A 355 2.27 -2.57 20.18
C LEU A 355 0.97 -1.87 19.75
N SER A 356 -0.17 -2.32 20.31
CA SER A 356 -1.48 -1.75 20.05
C SER A 356 -1.53 -0.28 20.48
N LEU A 357 -1.01 0.07 21.67
CA LEU A 357 -0.99 1.48 22.10
C LEU A 357 -0.18 2.36 21.13
N VAL A 358 1.00 1.89 20.70
CA VAL A 358 1.83 2.65 19.76
C VAL A 358 1.11 2.86 18.43
N ASN A 359 0.40 1.83 17.93
CA ASN A 359 -0.40 1.94 16.71
C ASN A 359 -1.64 2.83 16.89
N ILE A 360 -2.27 2.83 18.06
CA ILE A 360 -3.37 3.75 18.40
C ILE A 360 -2.88 5.20 18.40
N LEU A 361 -1.73 5.48 19.03
CA LEU A 361 -1.11 6.80 19.03
C LEU A 361 -0.69 7.22 17.61
N TYR A 362 -0.13 6.30 16.83
CA TYR A 362 0.15 6.54 15.42
C TYR A 362 -1.10 6.92 14.64
N ALA A 363 -2.21 6.19 14.83
CA ALA A 363 -3.47 6.52 14.18
C ALA A 363 -3.99 7.90 14.61
N ARG A 364 -3.96 8.23 15.91
CA ARG A 364 -4.41 9.53 16.43
C ARG A 364 -3.66 10.69 15.78
N HIS A 365 -2.33 10.61 15.75
CA HIS A 365 -1.50 11.71 15.30
C HIS A 365 -1.34 11.75 13.78
N PHE A 366 -1.34 10.61 13.09
CA PHE A 366 -1.01 10.54 11.66
C PHE A 366 -2.19 10.11 10.77
N ASN A 367 -3.44 10.28 11.22
CA ASN A 367 -4.64 10.17 10.38
C ASN A 367 -4.77 11.34 9.38
N ILE A 368 -3.80 11.45 8.47
CA ILE A 368 -3.73 12.52 7.46
C ILE A 368 -4.83 12.27 6.42
N GLY A 369 -5.80 13.20 6.33
CA GLY A 369 -6.89 13.09 5.35
C GLY A 369 -7.93 12.02 5.69
N GLY A 370 -7.97 11.53 6.93
CA GLY A 370 -9.04 10.64 7.38
C GLY A 370 -10.40 11.33 7.35
N ASP A 371 -11.44 10.56 7.02
CA ASP A 371 -12.81 11.04 7.07
C ASP A 371 -13.34 11.11 8.53
N GLY A 372 -14.52 11.70 8.71
CA GLY A 372 -15.14 11.84 10.03
C GLY A 372 -15.35 10.49 10.73
N THR A 373 -15.64 9.45 9.95
CA THR A 373 -15.81 8.07 10.45
C THR A 373 -14.50 7.51 10.99
N THR A 374 -13.41 7.61 10.24
CA THR A 374 -12.07 7.17 10.64
C THR A 374 -11.64 7.91 11.91
N GLN A 375 -11.83 9.23 11.93
CA GLN A 375 -11.48 10.06 13.09
C GLN A 375 -12.27 9.65 14.33
N TYR A 376 -13.58 9.42 14.20
CA TYR A 376 -14.43 8.94 15.29
C TYR A 376 -13.95 7.59 15.83
N ARG A 377 -13.66 6.61 14.96
CA ARG A 377 -13.22 5.27 15.37
C ARG A 377 -11.86 5.31 16.07
N VAL A 378 -10.89 6.06 15.54
CA VAL A 378 -9.57 6.24 16.19
C VAL A 378 -9.71 6.93 17.54
N THR A 379 -10.54 7.97 17.64
CA THR A 379 -10.78 8.69 18.90
C THR A 379 -11.45 7.78 19.94
N THR A 380 -12.40 6.95 19.51
CA THR A 380 -13.07 5.96 20.38
C THR A 380 -12.06 4.94 20.91
N LEU A 381 -11.16 4.45 20.05
CA LEU A 381 -10.14 3.48 20.40
C LEU A 381 -9.13 4.02 21.42
N GLU A 382 -8.71 5.27 21.24
CA GLU A 382 -7.84 5.95 22.19
C GLU A 382 -8.55 6.24 23.53
N ALA A 383 -9.80 6.69 23.48
CA ALA A 383 -10.59 6.90 24.68
C ALA A 383 -10.74 5.59 25.47
N ALA A 384 -10.94 4.46 24.79
CA ALA A 384 -10.97 3.14 25.40
C ALA A 384 -9.63 2.76 26.05
N ALA A 385 -8.51 2.98 25.36
CA ALA A 385 -7.17 2.74 25.94
C ALA A 385 -6.90 3.61 27.17
N LYS A 386 -7.28 4.89 27.13
CA LYS A 386 -7.20 5.81 28.28
C LYS A 386 -8.13 5.41 29.41
N HIS A 387 -9.32 4.89 29.10
CA HIS A 387 -10.26 4.41 30.11
C HIS A 387 -9.68 3.24 30.91
N ILE A 388 -9.02 2.28 30.24
CA ILE A 388 -8.31 1.17 30.88
C ILE A 388 -7.22 1.71 31.84
N MET A 389 -6.39 2.66 31.39
CA MET A 389 -5.33 3.24 32.22
C MET A 389 -5.87 4.08 33.40
N GLY A 390 -6.96 4.82 33.18
CA GLY A 390 -7.54 5.72 34.18
C GLY A 390 -8.21 4.98 35.34
N ARG A 391 -8.79 3.80 35.10
CA ARG A 391 -9.38 2.95 36.14
C ARG A 391 -8.33 2.44 37.13
N GLU A 392 -7.19 2.02 36.62
CA GLU A 392 -6.05 1.58 37.45
C GLU A 392 -5.46 2.71 38.30
N LEU A 393 -5.40 3.94 37.77
CA LEU A 393 -4.94 5.09 38.55
C LEU A 393 -5.91 5.42 39.69
N ALA A 394 -7.23 5.32 39.44
CA ALA A 394 -8.25 5.55 40.47
C ALA A 394 -8.27 4.44 41.54
N GLU A 395 -8.05 3.19 41.16
CA GLU A 395 -7.94 2.06 42.10
C GLU A 395 -6.60 2.08 42.88
N GLY A 396 -5.51 2.52 42.25
CA GLY A 396 -4.20 2.69 42.87
C GLY A 396 -4.14 3.81 43.92
N GLU A 397 -4.97 4.86 43.79
CA GLU A 397 -5.16 5.86 44.85
C GLU A 397 -6.00 5.33 46.02
N SER A 398 -6.85 4.32 45.78
CA SER A 398 -7.61 3.61 46.81
C SER A 398 -6.79 2.52 47.52
N LEU A 399 -5.78 1.96 46.86
CA LEU A 399 -4.85 0.96 47.41
C LEU A 399 -3.47 1.58 47.64
N GLY A 400 -3.37 2.40 48.69
CA GLY A 400 -2.06 2.84 49.19
C GLY A 400 -1.13 1.65 49.47
N TYR A 401 0.16 1.85 49.16
CA TYR A 401 1.32 0.95 49.31
C TYR A 401 1.70 0.05 48.13
N PHE A 402 2.62 0.54 47.29
CA PHE A 402 3.87 -0.18 47.00
C PHE A 402 5.05 0.81 46.87
N GLY A 403 5.87 0.85 47.94
CA GLY A 403 7.30 1.19 47.98
C GLY A 403 7.83 2.41 47.22
N SER A 404 7.74 3.60 47.81
CA SER A 404 8.77 4.65 47.59
C SER A 404 9.85 4.54 48.69
N PRO A 405 11.16 4.67 48.37
CA PRO A 405 12.19 4.79 49.40
C PRO A 405 12.06 6.14 50.12
N PRO A 406 12.47 6.24 51.39
CA PRO A 406 12.11 7.36 52.25
C PRO A 406 12.78 8.65 51.78
N LEU A 407 11.98 9.64 51.39
CA LEU A 407 12.44 11.02 51.37
C LEU A 407 12.62 11.47 52.82
N ALA A 408 13.88 11.64 53.20
CA ALA A 408 14.29 12.22 54.47
C ALA A 408 13.58 13.56 54.65
N GLY A 409 12.89 13.70 55.78
CA GLY A 409 12.21 14.92 56.16
C GLY A 409 13.20 16.07 56.36
N ARG A 410 12.73 17.28 56.03
CA ARG A 410 13.12 18.50 56.73
C ARG A 410 11.93 19.46 56.69
N GLY A 411 11.46 19.78 57.89
CA GLY A 411 10.36 20.69 58.12
C GLY A 411 10.71 22.14 57.79
N SER A 412 9.64 22.87 57.47
CA SER A 412 9.33 24.26 57.79
C SER A 412 10.35 25.02 58.64
N LEU A 413 10.74 26.21 58.16
CA LEU A 413 10.84 27.42 58.96
C LEU A 413 10.66 28.65 58.06
N ASP A 414 9.87 29.59 58.57
CA ASP A 414 9.44 30.85 57.97
C ASP A 414 10.53 31.93 57.80
N ALA A 415 10.15 32.95 57.03
CA ALA A 415 10.42 34.39 57.20
C ALA A 415 11.47 35.10 56.30
N ALA A 416 10.92 36.03 55.51
CA ALA A 416 11.33 37.42 55.27
C ALA A 416 12.75 37.76 54.75
N GLY A 417 12.78 38.39 53.57
CA GLY A 417 13.21 39.79 53.45
C GLY A 417 14.66 40.15 53.06
N VAL A 418 14.76 40.84 51.91
CA VAL A 418 15.65 41.99 51.59
C VAL A 418 17.09 41.73 51.05
N ASN A 419 17.27 42.21 49.81
CA ASN A 419 18.43 42.80 49.10
C ASN A 419 19.88 42.50 49.51
N SER A 420 20.72 42.13 48.53
CA SER A 420 21.90 42.92 48.10
C SER A 420 22.65 42.28 46.92
N ALA A 421 23.16 43.13 46.02
CA ALA A 421 24.01 42.80 44.88
C ALA A 421 25.47 42.49 45.29
N GLY A 422 26.21 41.77 44.44
CA GLY A 422 27.67 41.64 44.57
C GLY A 422 28.31 40.56 43.68
N THR A 423 28.99 41.02 42.63
CA THR A 423 29.92 40.32 41.72
C THR A 423 31.11 39.62 42.40
N SER A 424 31.54 38.45 41.91
CA SER A 424 32.86 38.24 41.23
C SER A 424 33.33 36.76 41.16
N ASN A 425 33.72 36.35 39.94
CA ASN A 425 34.87 35.55 39.49
C ASN A 425 35.27 34.15 40.05
N ASN A 426 35.37 33.24 39.07
CA ASN A 426 36.43 32.26 38.76
C ASN A 426 36.90 31.26 39.81
N THR A 427 36.78 29.96 39.48
CA THR A 427 37.91 29.11 38.99
C THR A 427 37.46 27.67 38.65
N SER A 428 37.83 27.20 37.47
CA SER A 428 38.04 25.77 37.07
C SER A 428 39.57 25.49 37.11
N PRO A 429 40.14 24.27 36.97
CA PRO A 429 39.69 23.06 36.25
C PRO A 429 39.82 21.75 37.08
N THR A 430 39.45 20.54 36.63
CA THR A 430 40.25 19.61 35.79
C THR A 430 39.48 18.28 35.54
N THR A 431 39.44 17.84 34.26
CA THR A 431 39.40 16.45 33.67
C THR A 431 38.47 15.30 34.17
N ALA A 432 37.51 14.90 33.30
CA ALA A 432 37.25 13.60 32.61
C ALA A 432 37.68 12.24 33.25
N PRO A 433 36.99 11.07 32.99
CA PRO A 433 36.47 10.70 31.67
C PRO A 433 35.14 9.88 31.56
N VAL A 434 34.71 9.82 30.30
CA VAL A 434 33.65 9.02 29.65
C VAL A 434 33.96 7.52 29.68
N ALA A 435 33.01 6.67 30.11
CA ALA A 435 32.81 5.30 29.62
C ALA A 435 31.60 4.61 30.29
N ARG A 436 30.67 4.07 29.47
CA ARG A 436 29.83 2.85 29.64
C ARG A 436 28.40 3.04 29.11
N VAL A 437 28.27 3.01 27.79
CA VAL A 437 27.05 2.55 27.09
C VAL A 437 27.53 1.81 25.84
N HIS A 438 27.78 0.51 25.93
CA HIS A 438 27.91 -0.44 24.80
C HIS A 438 28.13 -1.85 25.36
N GLU A 439 27.10 -2.48 25.91
CA GLU A 439 27.19 -3.90 26.30
C GLU A 439 25.81 -4.58 26.43
N VAL A 440 24.96 -4.55 25.39
CA VAL A 440 23.92 -5.58 25.16
C VAL A 440 23.58 -5.58 23.65
N LEU A 441 24.44 -6.13 22.80
CA LEU A 441 24.12 -6.47 21.39
C LEU A 441 25.24 -7.33 20.74
N ARG A 442 25.71 -8.34 21.48
CA ARG A 442 26.61 -9.40 20.96
C ARG A 442 26.29 -10.70 21.68
N LEU A 443 25.25 -11.39 21.24
CA LEU A 443 24.96 -12.80 21.53
C LEU A 443 23.82 -13.23 20.60
N ALA A 444 24.10 -13.39 19.30
CA ALA A 444 23.28 -14.17 18.35
C ALA A 444 23.94 -14.23 16.95
N GLU A 445 25.25 -14.46 16.85
CA GLU A 445 25.91 -14.77 15.56
C GLU A 445 27.20 -15.56 15.84
N SER A 446 27.07 -16.89 15.97
CA SER A 446 28.06 -17.92 15.61
C SER A 446 27.69 -19.24 16.28
N ASP A 447 27.31 -20.25 15.49
CA ASP A 447 27.79 -21.63 15.58
C ASP A 447 26.99 -22.53 14.64
N SER A 448 27.53 -22.78 13.44
CA SER A 448 27.69 -24.13 12.84
C SER A 448 28.10 -24.02 11.36
N GLU A 449 29.42 -24.06 11.09
CA GLU A 449 30.01 -24.72 9.90
C GLU A 449 30.37 -26.16 10.36
N GLU A 450 30.16 -27.22 9.58
CA GLU A 450 31.00 -27.83 8.51
C GLU A 450 30.14 -29.01 7.91
N GLU A 451 30.31 -29.62 6.73
CA GLU A 451 31.43 -29.79 5.79
C GLU A 451 30.95 -30.34 4.42
N GLU A 452 31.71 -29.99 3.36
CA GLU A 452 32.10 -30.72 2.13
C GLU A 452 31.14 -31.57 1.25
N THR A 453 31.07 -31.23 -0.05
CA THR A 453 31.92 -31.82 -1.12
C THR A 453 31.55 -31.28 -2.53
N ALA A 454 32.57 -31.03 -3.37
CA ALA A 454 32.47 -30.56 -4.76
C ALA A 454 32.46 -31.74 -5.78
N PRO A 455 32.21 -31.53 -7.09
CA PRO A 455 33.29 -31.12 -8.02
C PRO A 455 32.91 -30.23 -9.24
N LYS A 456 33.95 -29.70 -9.91
CA LYS A 456 34.01 -28.82 -11.13
C LYS A 456 33.56 -29.51 -12.44
N PRO A 457 33.37 -28.79 -13.59
CA PRO A 457 34.46 -28.46 -14.54
C PRO A 457 34.34 -27.05 -15.22
N VAL A 458 35.40 -26.25 -15.46
CA VAL A 458 36.41 -26.18 -16.57
C VAL A 458 35.94 -25.55 -17.92
N SER A 459 36.61 -24.43 -18.27
CA SER A 459 36.96 -23.81 -19.59
C SER A 459 35.84 -23.25 -20.51
N HIS A 460 36.03 -22.26 -21.41
CA HIS A 460 37.17 -21.58 -22.00
C HIS A 460 36.79 -20.14 -22.43
N VAL A 461 37.76 -19.21 -22.39
CA VAL A 461 37.74 -17.90 -23.08
C VAL A 461 38.46 -18.03 -24.43
N PRO A 462 38.09 -17.24 -25.46
CA PRO A 462 39.12 -16.37 -26.06
C PRO A 462 38.67 -14.93 -26.36
N ARG A 463 39.70 -14.11 -26.56
CA ARG A 463 39.79 -12.64 -26.58
C ARG A 463 39.32 -11.97 -27.90
N ARG A 464 38.80 -10.73 -27.73
CA ARG A 464 38.91 -9.45 -28.50
C ARG A 464 39.79 -9.39 -29.78
N PRO A 465 39.46 -8.50 -30.75
CA PRO A 465 39.80 -7.05 -30.73
C PRO A 465 38.64 -6.17 -31.27
N GLY A 466 38.51 -4.84 -31.12
CA GLY A 466 39.41 -3.73 -30.80
C GLY A 466 39.21 -2.63 -31.86
N ARG A 467 39.03 -1.36 -31.42
CA ARG A 467 39.00 -0.07 -32.17
C ARG A 467 37.64 0.29 -32.83
N GLY A 468 37.20 1.55 -32.88
CA GLY A 468 37.86 2.83 -32.62
C GLY A 468 36.88 4.00 -32.49
N ARG A 469 37.44 5.13 -32.04
CA ARG A 469 36.80 6.43 -31.76
C ARG A 469 36.30 7.12 -33.05
N GLY A 470 35.26 7.94 -32.94
CA GLY A 470 34.90 8.94 -33.95
C GLY A 470 33.55 9.63 -33.73
N LEU A 471 33.57 10.77 -33.05
CA LEU A 471 32.58 11.86 -33.15
C LEU A 471 33.36 13.11 -33.63
N PRO A 472 32.73 14.20 -34.10
CA PRO A 472 31.54 14.37 -34.95
C PRO A 472 31.90 15.26 -36.18
N PRO A 473 30.95 15.85 -36.95
CA PRO A 473 30.45 17.17 -36.57
C PRO A 473 28.97 17.47 -36.93
N ALA A 474 28.53 18.60 -36.37
CA ALA A 474 27.23 19.25 -36.55
C ALA A 474 26.88 19.58 -38.01
N ILE A 475 25.57 19.54 -38.32
CA ILE A 475 24.98 20.30 -39.43
C ILE A 475 23.76 21.05 -38.90
N ILE A 476 23.93 22.37 -38.85
CA ILE A 476 22.89 23.39 -38.81
C ILE A 476 22.16 23.36 -40.16
N LYS A 477 20.82 23.31 -40.16
CA LYS A 477 20.01 23.87 -41.25
C LYS A 477 18.73 24.49 -40.71
N MET A 478 18.72 25.81 -40.73
CA MET A 478 17.54 26.68 -40.82
C MET A 478 16.72 26.35 -42.08
N ASN A 479 15.40 26.46 -41.97
CA ASN A 479 14.51 27.05 -42.98
C ASN A 479 13.11 27.19 -42.33
N ARG A 480 12.67 28.41 -42.05
CA ARG A 480 11.95 29.36 -42.94
C ARG A 480 10.45 29.09 -43.00
N GLU A 481 9.76 29.94 -42.24
CA GLU A 481 8.54 30.69 -42.58
C GLU A 481 7.87 30.43 -43.95
N ARG A 482 6.54 30.27 -43.87
CA ARG A 482 5.49 30.55 -44.85
C ARG A 482 4.21 30.75 -44.01
N TYR A 483 3.51 31.89 -43.95
CA TYR A 483 2.80 32.61 -45.03
C TYR A 483 2.17 31.69 -46.07
#